data_AF-A0A497C3T3-F1
#
_entry.id   AF-A0A497C3T3-F1
#
_cell.length_a   1.000
_cell.length_b   1.000
_cell.length_c   1.000
_cell.angle_alpha   90.00
_cell.angle_beta   90.00
_cell.angle_gamma   90.00
#
_symmetry.space_group_name_H-M   'P 1'
#
loop_
_entity.id
_entity.type
_entity.pdbx_description
1 polymer ?
#
loop_
_entity_poly.entity_id
_entity_poly.type
_entity_poly.pdbx_seq_one_letter_code
_entity_poly.pdbx_strand_id
1 'polypeptide(L)'
;MNEEIKVLETYEQAVLERFPDWVRVDEREGYQGLLVESANLLPLMSDLRDELGYDLLTSLTGVDYLPEEKMEVVYHLFRSTGGAILEIKVQIPRSNPVVPSLVGLYPGAAFQEREAWDLLGIKFEGHPHLKRILMWEGFSGHPLRKDWQEVFYGDEKKPYEDRWPKGKTKKIEADNPYQENIAYPEGFNPETWIPEPAEFLFKGSIPLEQEEEFDTEKLVVNLGPQHPSTHGVFRMVATLDGETVVDLEPVMGYLHRNHEKIGEKNTFAMNMPYTDRLDYFCSMSNNFGYALAVEKLLGEKYHPPERAQYIRVIMAELTRVLNHFMAIGFFLNDLGAYFTPALYTIKERELILDIFEAVAGSRMMCNYFRFGGVVRDLPQGMEEHIREMAYERLPRQIDELDRYLVENEIVVSRGQGVGVLTPEQAIGLSAAGPVLRASGVPYDIRRADPYSIYDRFDFDVAVRYHGDVYDRFLIRFDEIRQSIRILQQAIDSIPQGEVLA
;
A
#
# COMPACT_ATOMS: atom_id res chain seq x y z
N MET A 1 -10.47 39.71 -3.11
CA MET A 1 -9.25 40.26 -2.50
C MET A 1 -9.28 39.93 -1.01
N ASN A 2 -9.19 38.64 -0.71
CA ASN A 2 -8.86 38.11 0.61
C ASN A 2 -7.63 37.25 0.32
N GLU A 3 -6.45 37.78 0.62
CA GLU A 3 -5.25 36.97 0.68
C GLU A 3 -5.42 36.06 1.90
N GLU A 4 -5.84 34.82 1.66
CA GLU A 4 -5.58 33.75 2.62
C GLU A 4 -4.07 33.59 2.66
N ILE A 5 -3.46 34.17 3.69
CA ILE A 5 -2.05 33.98 4.01
C ILE A 5 -1.86 32.47 4.18
N LYS A 6 -1.15 31.83 3.25
CA LYS A 6 -0.66 30.44 3.40
C LYS A 6 0.12 30.40 4.71
N VAL A 7 -0.49 29.86 5.76
CA VAL A 7 0.20 29.57 7.01
C VAL A 7 1.11 28.38 6.69
N LEU A 8 2.37 28.67 6.35
CA LEU A 8 3.40 27.65 6.24
C LEU A 8 3.53 26.99 7.61
N GLU A 9 3.55 25.67 7.63
CA GLU A 9 3.80 24.95 8.88
C GLU A 9 5.25 25.22 9.32
N THR A 10 5.50 25.30 10.63
CA THR A 10 6.76 25.78 11.23
C THR A 10 8.03 25.09 10.68
N TYR A 11 7.89 23.87 10.17
CA TYR A 11 9.00 23.10 9.61
C TYR A 11 9.30 23.43 8.14
N GLU A 12 8.31 23.79 7.32
CA GLU A 12 8.56 24.25 5.95
C GLU A 12 9.39 25.53 5.98
N GLN A 13 9.08 26.42 6.95
CA GLN A 13 9.88 27.60 7.23
C GLN A 13 11.31 27.25 7.63
N ALA A 14 11.51 26.25 8.51
CA ALA A 14 12.85 25.81 8.90
C ALA A 14 13.68 25.29 7.71
N VAL A 15 13.06 24.57 6.76
CA VAL A 15 13.73 24.10 5.54
C VAL A 15 14.05 25.27 4.62
N LEU A 16 13.12 26.22 4.44
CA LEU A 16 13.33 27.43 3.62
C LEU A 16 14.44 28.33 4.18
N GLU A 17 14.51 28.50 5.50
CA GLU A 17 15.56 29.29 6.15
C GLU A 17 16.94 28.64 6.00
N ARG A 18 17.00 27.31 6.00
CA ARG A 18 18.26 26.56 5.88
C ARG A 18 18.75 26.42 4.44
N PHE A 19 17.83 26.27 3.48
CA PHE A 19 18.14 26.03 2.07
C PHE A 19 17.46 27.03 1.11
N PRO A 20 17.59 28.35 1.31
CA PRO A 20 16.84 29.36 0.56
C PRO A 20 17.12 29.34 -0.95
N ASP A 21 18.30 28.87 -1.35
CA ASP A 21 18.71 28.79 -2.76
C ASP A 21 18.24 27.49 -3.45
N TRP A 22 17.75 26.49 -2.70
CA TRP A 22 17.40 25.17 -3.24
C TRP A 22 15.89 24.89 -3.24
N VAL A 23 15.17 25.44 -2.26
CA VAL A 23 13.73 25.24 -2.06
C VAL A 23 12.97 26.53 -2.28
N ARG A 24 11.76 26.42 -2.84
CA ARG A 24 10.77 27.50 -2.88
C ARG A 24 9.40 26.96 -2.49
N VAL A 25 8.54 27.78 -1.93
CA VAL A 25 7.16 27.39 -1.63
C VAL A 25 6.40 27.13 -2.93
N ASP A 26 5.55 26.10 -2.96
CA ASP A 26 4.60 25.92 -4.04
C ASP A 26 3.50 27.00 -3.96
N GLU A 27 3.61 28.04 -4.78
CA GLU A 27 2.69 29.19 -4.75
C GLU A 27 1.34 28.91 -5.42
N ARG A 28 1.17 27.76 -6.11
CA ARG A 28 -0.08 27.43 -6.79
C ARG A 28 -1.27 27.38 -5.81
N GLU A 29 -2.42 27.89 -6.24
CA GLU A 29 -3.64 27.93 -5.41
C GLU A 29 -4.07 26.51 -5.02
N GLY A 30 -4.28 26.26 -3.73
CA GLY A 30 -4.66 24.95 -3.19
C GLY A 30 -3.51 23.93 -3.03
N TYR A 31 -2.28 24.27 -3.42
CA TYR A 31 -1.11 23.41 -3.22
C TYR A 31 -0.31 23.78 -1.97
N GLN A 32 0.27 22.77 -1.32
CA GLN A 32 1.17 22.86 -0.15
C GLN A 32 2.56 22.26 -0.48
N GLY A 33 3.56 22.40 0.38
CA GLY A 33 4.89 21.82 0.16
C GLY A 33 5.90 22.71 -0.57
N LEU A 34 7.09 22.15 -0.75
CA LEU A 34 8.27 22.84 -1.28
C LEU A 34 8.67 22.31 -2.66
N LEU A 35 8.88 23.22 -3.61
CA LEU A 35 9.43 22.93 -4.93
C LEU A 35 10.96 22.98 -4.89
N VAL A 36 11.59 22.00 -5.54
CA VAL A 36 13.04 21.83 -5.60
C VAL A 36 13.47 21.59 -7.05
N GLU A 37 14.61 22.16 -7.43
CA GLU A 37 15.21 21.84 -8.72
C GLU A 37 15.83 20.44 -8.70
N SER A 38 15.65 19.67 -9.78
CA SER A 38 16.10 18.27 -9.88
C SER A 38 17.58 18.08 -9.50
N ALA A 39 18.45 19.05 -9.84
CA ALA A 39 19.88 19.01 -9.50
C ALA A 39 20.18 19.08 -7.99
N ASN A 40 19.32 19.72 -7.21
CA ASN A 40 19.49 19.90 -5.76
C ASN A 40 18.72 18.84 -4.95
N LEU A 41 17.98 17.94 -5.60
CA LEU A 41 17.14 16.96 -4.92
C LEU A 41 17.95 16.02 -4.02
N LEU A 42 18.98 15.36 -4.56
CA LEU A 42 19.79 14.41 -3.78
C LEU A 42 20.47 15.03 -2.55
N PRO A 43 21.21 16.15 -2.66
CA PRO A 43 21.84 16.75 -1.49
C PRO A 43 20.80 17.22 -0.47
N LEU A 44 19.71 17.86 -0.91
CA LEU A 44 18.62 18.25 -0.02
C LEU A 44 18.01 17.05 0.72
N MET A 45 17.71 15.96 0.00
CA MET A 45 17.11 14.76 0.59
C MET A 45 18.05 14.07 1.59
N SER A 46 19.37 14.14 1.38
CA SER A 46 20.37 13.66 2.33
C SER A 46 20.37 14.52 3.60
N ASP A 47 20.40 15.84 3.47
CA ASP A 47 20.42 16.75 4.62
C ASP A 47 19.09 16.71 5.40
N LEU A 48 17.96 16.56 4.70
CA LEU A 48 16.65 16.35 5.32
C LEU A 48 16.63 15.08 6.20
N ARG A 49 17.22 13.99 5.70
CA ARG A 49 17.34 12.72 6.44
C ARG A 49 18.25 12.86 7.64
N ASP A 50 19.48 13.31 7.39
CA ASP A 50 20.59 13.19 8.34
C ASP A 50 20.60 14.33 9.37
N GLU A 51 20.10 15.53 9.02
CA GLU A 51 20.17 16.72 9.88
C GLU A 51 18.81 17.17 10.43
N LEU A 52 17.72 16.93 9.70
CA LEU A 52 16.36 17.35 10.09
C LEU A 52 15.46 16.18 10.50
N GLY A 53 15.95 14.94 10.38
CA GLY A 53 15.28 13.73 10.86
C GLY A 53 14.08 13.29 10.04
N TYR A 54 13.98 13.74 8.78
CA TYR A 54 12.98 13.25 7.82
C TYR A 54 13.45 11.93 7.20
N ASP A 55 13.52 10.90 8.02
CA ASP A 55 14.09 9.59 7.70
C ASP A 55 13.10 8.61 7.06
N LEU A 56 11.80 8.90 7.11
CA LEU A 56 10.75 8.02 6.63
C LEU A 56 10.07 8.59 5.37
N LEU A 57 10.52 8.14 4.19
CA LEU A 57 9.85 8.41 2.91
C LEU A 57 8.68 7.42 2.73
N THR A 58 7.43 7.84 2.90
CA THR A 58 6.29 6.91 2.84
C THR A 58 5.71 6.74 1.44
N SER A 59 5.76 7.80 0.62
CA SER A 59 5.17 7.80 -0.70
C SER A 59 5.88 8.71 -1.69
N LEU A 60 6.02 8.22 -2.92
CA LEU A 60 6.47 8.92 -4.10
C LEU A 60 5.43 8.72 -5.19
N THR A 61 4.93 9.83 -5.75
CA THR A 61 3.97 9.79 -6.86
C THR A 61 4.39 10.73 -7.99
N GLY A 62 4.04 10.35 -9.22
CA GLY A 62 4.22 11.21 -10.39
C GLY A 62 2.90 11.87 -10.80
N VAL A 63 2.96 13.11 -11.29
CA VAL A 63 1.83 13.88 -11.78
C VAL A 63 2.14 14.43 -13.18
N ASP A 64 1.26 14.17 -14.15
CA ASP A 64 1.37 14.68 -15.52
C ASP A 64 0.53 15.96 -15.71
N TYR A 65 1.21 17.10 -15.74
CA TYR A 65 0.66 18.43 -16.05
C TYR A 65 0.76 18.69 -17.55
N LEU A 66 -0.16 18.09 -18.30
CA LEU A 66 -0.17 18.16 -19.76
C LEU A 66 -0.28 19.60 -20.31
N PRO A 67 -1.16 20.49 -19.81
CA PRO A 67 -1.26 21.86 -20.32
C PRO A 67 0.03 22.68 -20.14
N GLU A 68 0.77 22.42 -19.06
CA GLU A 68 2.01 23.11 -18.71
C GLU A 68 3.27 22.43 -19.29
N GLU A 69 3.11 21.31 -20.02
CA GLU A 69 4.19 20.47 -20.55
C GLU A 69 5.22 20.05 -19.48
N LYS A 70 4.75 19.77 -18.26
CA LYS A 70 5.59 19.38 -17.12
C LYS A 70 5.17 18.04 -16.53
N MET A 71 6.16 17.32 -16.01
CA MET A 71 5.95 16.23 -15.06
C MET A 71 6.35 16.74 -13.68
N GLU A 72 5.65 16.30 -12.64
CA GLU A 72 6.00 16.57 -11.25
C GLU A 72 6.17 15.27 -10.50
N VAL A 73 7.21 15.16 -9.68
CA VAL A 73 7.37 14.06 -8.72
C VAL A 73 7.17 14.62 -7.32
N VAL A 74 6.26 14.01 -6.55
CA VAL A 74 5.89 14.42 -5.19
C VAL A 74 6.40 13.37 -4.20
N TYR A 75 7.20 13.81 -3.24
CA TYR A 75 7.77 12.98 -2.18
C TYR A 75 7.12 13.36 -0.84
N HIS A 76 6.66 12.35 -0.11
CA HIS A 76 6.01 12.50 1.20
C HIS A 76 6.94 11.99 2.29
N LEU A 77 7.53 12.92 3.04
CA LEU A 77 8.51 12.64 4.08
C LEU A 77 7.89 12.80 5.47
N PHE A 78 8.22 11.88 6.35
CA PHE A 78 7.86 11.89 7.75
C PHE A 78 9.11 11.74 8.61
N ARG A 79 8.99 12.13 9.87
CA ARG A 79 9.99 11.83 10.89
C ARG A 79 9.54 10.60 11.67
N SER A 80 10.43 9.64 11.85
CA SER A 80 10.18 8.46 12.70
C SER A 80 9.86 8.84 14.16
N THR A 81 10.30 10.02 14.61
CA THR A 81 10.01 10.59 15.92
C THR A 81 8.64 11.27 16.05
N GLY A 82 7.86 11.34 14.96
CA GLY A 82 6.59 12.06 14.89
C GLY A 82 6.73 13.51 14.45
N GLY A 83 5.59 14.09 14.06
CA GLY A 83 5.49 15.41 13.45
C GLY A 83 4.71 15.37 12.14
N ALA A 84 4.45 16.55 11.60
CA ALA A 84 3.73 16.74 10.35
C ALA A 84 4.56 16.34 9.12
N ILE A 85 3.84 16.06 8.04
CA ILE A 85 4.37 15.64 6.75
C ILE A 85 5.12 16.78 6.05
N LEU A 86 6.27 16.47 5.45
CA LEU A 86 6.96 17.38 4.53
C LEU A 86 6.78 16.88 3.10
N GLU A 87 6.17 17.72 2.27
CA GLU A 87 6.02 17.48 0.84
C GLU A 87 7.14 18.16 0.07
N ILE A 88 7.95 17.37 -0.65
CA ILE A 88 8.95 17.87 -1.59
C ILE A 88 8.49 17.56 -3.02
N LYS A 89 8.57 18.55 -3.90
CA LYS A 89 8.07 18.46 -5.28
C LYS A 89 9.17 18.83 -6.26
N VAL A 90 9.32 18.04 -7.31
CA VAL A 90 10.29 18.32 -8.38
C VAL A 90 9.56 18.39 -9.71
N GLN A 91 9.60 19.57 -10.34
CA GLN A 91 9.02 19.78 -11.67
C GLN A 91 10.09 19.63 -12.74
N ILE A 92 9.82 18.81 -13.75
CA ILE A 92 10.72 18.49 -14.85
C ILE A 92 10.01 18.62 -16.20
N PRO A 93 10.75 18.84 -17.30
CA PRO A 93 10.17 18.87 -18.64
C PRO A 93 9.50 17.53 -19.00
N ARG A 94 8.27 17.58 -19.51
CA ARG A 94 7.52 16.37 -19.92
C ARG A 94 8.14 15.62 -21.09
N SER A 95 8.88 16.32 -21.96
CA SER A 95 9.53 15.75 -23.16
C SER A 95 10.67 14.79 -22.81
N ASN A 96 11.40 15.06 -21.73
CA ASN A 96 12.46 14.21 -21.20
C ASN A 96 12.44 14.24 -19.66
N PRO A 97 11.49 13.54 -19.03
CA PRO A 97 11.30 13.60 -17.59
C PRO A 97 12.36 12.72 -16.90
N VAL A 98 13.38 13.37 -16.34
CA VAL A 98 14.49 12.71 -15.66
C VAL A 98 14.72 13.35 -14.29
N VAL A 99 14.84 12.51 -13.26
CA VAL A 99 15.10 12.91 -11.86
C VAL A 99 16.14 11.96 -11.26
N PRO A 100 17.00 12.40 -10.33
CA PRO A 100 17.84 11.47 -9.57
C PRO A 100 17.02 10.46 -8.75
N SER A 101 17.48 9.22 -8.70
CA SER A 101 16.89 8.18 -7.84
C SER A 101 17.23 8.41 -6.38
N LEU A 102 16.24 8.24 -5.50
CA LEU A 102 16.39 8.30 -4.06
C LEU A 102 16.66 6.93 -3.43
N VAL A 103 16.71 5.84 -4.20
CA VAL A 103 16.92 4.47 -3.66
C VAL A 103 18.18 4.34 -2.81
N GLY A 104 19.25 5.08 -3.15
CA GLY A 104 20.49 5.10 -2.36
C GLY A 104 20.35 5.77 -0.99
N LEU A 105 19.34 6.63 -0.81
CA LEU A 105 19.06 7.31 0.46
C LEU A 105 17.89 6.64 1.22
N TYR A 106 16.85 6.26 0.49
CA TYR A 106 15.62 5.61 0.95
C TYR A 106 15.38 4.37 0.08
N PRO A 107 15.88 3.19 0.48
CA PRO A 107 15.67 1.94 -0.24
C PRO A 107 14.19 1.64 -0.60
N GLY A 108 13.24 2.09 0.23
CA GLY A 108 11.79 1.95 -0.02
C GLY A 108 11.27 2.70 -1.25
N ALA A 109 12.01 3.70 -1.76
CA ALA A 109 11.66 4.41 -2.99
C ALA A 109 11.67 3.50 -4.24
N ALA A 110 12.39 2.37 -4.20
CA ALA A 110 12.65 1.52 -5.36
C ALA A 110 11.36 1.04 -6.06
N PHE A 111 10.32 0.74 -5.29
CA PHE A 111 9.05 0.30 -5.86
C PHE A 111 8.32 1.45 -6.58
N GLN A 112 8.20 2.59 -5.92
CA GLN A 112 7.42 3.73 -6.39
C GLN A 112 8.10 4.44 -7.58
N GLU A 113 9.44 4.48 -7.60
CA GLU A 113 10.20 4.98 -8.76
C GLU A 113 9.99 4.09 -10.00
N ARG A 114 9.99 2.76 -9.83
CA ARG A 114 9.66 1.82 -10.91
C ARG A 114 8.24 1.98 -11.40
N GLU A 115 7.28 2.18 -10.51
CA GLU A 115 5.87 2.41 -10.88
C GLU A 115 5.70 3.72 -11.66
N ALA A 116 6.28 4.82 -11.18
CA ALA A 116 6.24 6.11 -11.87
C ALA A 116 6.93 6.04 -13.23
N TRP A 117 8.02 5.27 -13.36
CA TRP A 117 8.63 5.00 -14.65
C TRP A 117 7.74 4.15 -15.57
N ASP A 118 7.16 3.06 -15.07
CA ASP A 118 6.36 2.14 -15.87
C ASP A 118 5.08 2.83 -16.39
N LEU A 119 4.41 3.58 -15.52
CA LEU A 119 3.10 4.17 -15.78
C LEU A 119 3.12 5.58 -16.37
N LEU A 120 4.12 6.41 -16.04
CA LEU A 120 4.25 7.81 -16.50
C LEU A 120 5.51 8.07 -17.34
N GLY A 121 6.49 7.17 -17.32
CA GLY A 121 7.73 7.29 -18.10
C GLY A 121 8.76 8.26 -17.52
N ILE A 122 8.65 8.57 -16.23
CA ILE A 122 9.65 9.37 -15.50
C ILE A 122 10.88 8.50 -15.24
N LYS A 123 12.06 8.91 -15.70
CA LYS A 123 13.29 8.15 -15.51
C LYS A 123 14.00 8.57 -14.23
N PHE A 124 14.44 7.59 -13.46
CA PHE A 124 15.19 7.80 -12.23
C PHE A 124 16.66 7.43 -12.42
N GLU A 125 17.55 8.43 -12.51
CA GLU A 125 18.99 8.23 -12.70
C GLU A 125 19.64 7.65 -11.45
N GLY A 126 20.38 6.55 -11.60
CA GLY A 126 20.99 5.83 -10.47
C GLY A 126 20.09 4.76 -9.83
N HIS A 127 18.87 4.56 -10.33
CA HIS A 127 18.01 3.48 -9.83
C HIS A 127 18.60 2.11 -10.20
N PRO A 128 18.79 1.17 -9.24
CA PRO A 128 19.53 -0.07 -9.48
C PRO A 128 18.84 -1.03 -10.46
N HIS A 129 17.52 -0.95 -10.55
CA HIS A 129 16.71 -1.93 -11.30
C HIS A 129 15.45 -1.31 -11.93
N LEU A 130 15.65 -0.34 -12.83
CA LEU A 130 14.54 0.39 -13.45
C LEU A 130 13.95 -0.41 -14.62
N LYS A 131 13.09 -1.39 -14.31
CA LYS A 131 12.35 -2.21 -15.28
C LYS A 131 10.85 -2.24 -14.99
N ARG A 132 10.06 -2.68 -15.99
CA ARG A 132 8.59 -2.72 -15.89
C ARG A 132 8.17 -3.59 -14.71
N ILE A 133 7.12 -3.17 -14.02
CA ILE A 133 6.71 -3.76 -12.74
C ILE A 133 5.22 -4.10 -12.72
N LEU A 134 4.41 -3.35 -13.46
CA LEU A 134 2.97 -3.59 -13.61
C LEU A 134 2.62 -3.95 -15.06
N MET A 135 3.24 -3.29 -16.03
CA MET A 135 3.01 -3.55 -17.45
C MET A 135 3.91 -4.69 -17.95
N TRP A 136 3.43 -5.42 -18.96
CA TRP A 136 4.24 -6.46 -19.60
C TRP A 136 5.36 -5.83 -20.45
N GLU A 137 6.45 -6.58 -20.68
CA GLU A 137 7.71 -6.07 -21.24
C GLU A 137 7.57 -5.34 -22.58
N GLY A 138 6.71 -5.82 -23.48
CA GLY A 138 6.44 -5.20 -24.78
C GLY A 138 5.28 -4.19 -24.80
N PHE A 139 4.74 -3.79 -23.63
CA PHE A 139 3.74 -2.73 -23.59
C PHE A 139 4.34 -1.44 -24.17
N SER A 140 3.66 -0.84 -25.15
CA SER A 140 4.15 0.38 -25.81
C SER A 140 3.57 1.62 -25.14
N GLY A 141 4.42 2.40 -24.46
CA GLY A 141 4.03 3.66 -23.81
C GLY A 141 3.75 3.56 -22.31
N HIS A 142 2.98 4.53 -21.82
CA HIS A 142 2.80 4.85 -20.39
C HIS A 142 1.33 5.23 -20.11
N PRO A 143 0.52 4.32 -19.54
CA PRO A 143 -0.94 4.45 -19.51
C PRO A 143 -1.48 5.57 -18.60
N LEU A 144 -0.69 6.06 -17.63
CA LEU A 144 -1.12 7.16 -16.76
C LEU A 144 -0.83 8.55 -17.33
N ARG A 145 -0.16 8.66 -18.49
CA ARG A 145 -0.04 9.96 -19.16
C ARG A 145 -1.42 10.48 -19.57
N LYS A 146 -1.64 11.79 -19.49
CA LYS A 146 -2.95 12.42 -19.78
C LYS A 146 -3.31 12.39 -21.26
N ASP A 147 -2.32 12.33 -22.14
CA ASP A 147 -2.47 12.14 -23.59
C ASP A 147 -2.56 10.66 -24.01
N TRP A 148 -2.49 9.73 -23.06
CA TRP A 148 -2.64 8.31 -23.35
C TRP A 148 -4.04 8.02 -23.90
N GLN A 149 -4.08 7.48 -25.12
CA GLN A 149 -5.31 7.05 -25.75
C GLN A 149 -5.55 5.57 -25.49
N GLU A 150 -6.67 5.25 -24.85
CA GLU A 150 -7.06 3.87 -24.61
C GLU A 150 -7.43 3.16 -25.92
N VAL A 151 -7.04 1.90 -26.01
CA VAL A 151 -7.28 0.98 -27.13
C VAL A 151 -8.76 0.89 -27.56
N PHE A 152 -9.71 1.16 -26.66
CA PHE A 152 -11.14 0.99 -26.93
C PHE A 152 -11.86 2.22 -27.49
N TYR A 153 -11.18 3.37 -27.64
CA TYR A 153 -11.69 4.44 -28.50
C TYR A 153 -11.45 4.02 -29.95
N GLY A 154 -12.49 4.07 -30.78
CA GLY A 154 -12.52 3.51 -32.14
C GLY A 154 -11.60 4.21 -33.17
N ASP A 155 -10.28 4.13 -32.93
CA ASP A 155 -9.08 4.63 -33.63
C ASP A 155 -8.56 6.01 -33.20
N GLU A 156 -7.24 6.30 -33.16
CA GLU A 156 -6.02 5.57 -33.57
C GLU A 156 -5.12 5.16 -32.38
N LYS A 157 -5.39 4.01 -31.77
CA LYS A 157 -4.38 2.98 -31.42
C LYS A 157 -5.11 1.77 -30.87
N LYS A 158 -5.95 1.19 -31.71
CA LYS A 158 -6.57 -0.09 -31.43
C LYS A 158 -5.70 -1.19 -32.06
N PRO A 159 -4.94 -2.00 -31.30
CA PRO A 159 -4.19 -3.13 -31.86
C PRO A 159 -5.07 -4.14 -32.62
N TYR A 160 -6.39 -4.18 -32.39
CA TYR A 160 -7.31 -5.14 -33.03
C TYR A 160 -8.69 -4.53 -33.37
N GLU A 161 -9.16 -4.63 -34.61
CA GLU A 161 -10.48 -4.13 -35.03
C GLU A 161 -11.66 -4.68 -34.20
N ASP A 162 -12.80 -3.97 -34.15
CA ASP A 162 -14.01 -4.48 -33.48
C ASP A 162 -14.50 -5.77 -34.13
N ARG A 163 -14.60 -6.83 -33.32
CA ARG A 163 -15.11 -8.14 -33.73
C ARG A 163 -16.63 -8.13 -33.96
N TRP A 164 -17.34 -7.02 -33.81
CA TRP A 164 -18.78 -6.95 -34.07
C TRP A 164 -19.10 -5.72 -34.92
N PRO A 165 -19.99 -5.81 -35.93
CA PRO A 165 -20.74 -6.98 -36.37
C PRO A 165 -19.97 -7.89 -37.35
N LYS A 166 -18.72 -7.53 -37.69
CA LYS A 166 -17.94 -8.16 -38.77
C LYS A 166 -17.13 -9.39 -38.34
N GLY A 167 -16.98 -9.64 -37.05
CA GLY A 167 -16.13 -10.73 -36.56
C GLY A 167 -16.72 -12.08 -36.93
N LYS A 168 -15.92 -12.84 -37.65
CA LYS A 168 -16.17 -14.25 -37.90
C LYS A 168 -15.39 -15.04 -36.85
N THR A 169 -16.05 -15.95 -36.15
CA THR A 169 -15.35 -16.91 -35.29
C THR A 169 -14.55 -17.86 -36.17
N LYS A 170 -13.21 -17.75 -36.13
CA LYS A 170 -12.29 -18.73 -36.67
C LYS A 170 -11.60 -19.41 -35.50
N LYS A 171 -11.53 -20.75 -35.55
CA LYS A 171 -10.69 -21.53 -34.64
C LYS A 171 -9.23 -21.10 -34.88
N ILE A 172 -8.51 -20.71 -33.84
CA ILE A 172 -7.14 -20.16 -33.98
C ILE A 172 -6.17 -21.20 -34.56
N GLU A 173 -6.50 -22.48 -34.37
CA GLU A 173 -5.83 -23.64 -34.96
C GLU A 173 -5.92 -23.64 -36.49
N ALA A 174 -6.95 -23.02 -37.08
CA ALA A 174 -7.12 -22.95 -38.54
C ALA A 174 -6.22 -21.89 -39.22
N ASP A 175 -5.48 -21.10 -38.43
CA ASP A 175 -4.42 -20.19 -38.92
C ASP A 175 -3.02 -20.80 -38.74
N ASN A 176 -2.89 -21.91 -38.01
CA ASN A 176 -1.65 -22.66 -37.85
C ASN A 176 -1.53 -23.73 -38.96
N PRO A 177 -0.43 -23.80 -39.74
CA PRO A 177 -0.16 -24.89 -40.67
C PRO A 177 -0.30 -26.30 -40.05
N TYR A 178 -0.07 -26.41 -38.74
CA TYR A 178 -0.08 -27.66 -37.99
C TYR A 178 -1.42 -27.97 -37.30
N GLN A 179 -2.43 -27.08 -37.38
CA GLN A 179 -3.74 -27.24 -36.71
C GLN A 179 -3.67 -27.41 -35.18
N GLU A 180 -2.63 -26.90 -34.54
CA GLU A 180 -2.46 -26.93 -33.08
C GLU A 180 -2.54 -25.53 -32.48
N ASN A 181 -2.84 -25.43 -31.17
CA ASN A 181 -3.04 -24.18 -30.44
C ASN A 181 -1.73 -23.45 -30.06
N ILE A 182 -0.71 -23.49 -30.92
CA ILE A 182 0.59 -22.87 -30.64
C ILE A 182 1.05 -22.10 -31.89
N ALA A 183 1.07 -20.78 -31.79
CA ALA A 183 1.60 -19.88 -32.81
C ALA A 183 3.04 -19.51 -32.45
N TYR A 184 3.98 -19.83 -33.33
CA TYR A 184 5.38 -19.45 -33.18
C TYR A 184 5.64 -18.12 -33.92
N PRO A 185 6.47 -17.21 -33.38
CA PRO A 185 6.85 -15.97 -34.06
C PRO A 185 7.48 -16.20 -35.45
N GLU A 186 7.38 -15.22 -36.34
CA GLU A 186 7.95 -15.31 -37.70
C GLU A 186 9.49 -15.44 -37.62
N GLY A 187 10.05 -16.54 -38.14
CA GLY A 187 11.48 -16.88 -38.02
C GLY A 187 11.85 -17.75 -36.81
N PHE A 188 10.90 -18.11 -35.94
CA PHE A 188 11.10 -19.04 -34.84
C PHE A 188 10.92 -20.49 -35.31
N ASN A 189 11.97 -21.29 -35.19
CA ASN A 189 11.91 -22.72 -35.48
C ASN A 189 11.98 -23.53 -34.16
N PRO A 190 10.88 -24.18 -33.73
CA PRO A 190 10.82 -24.90 -32.46
C PRO A 190 11.76 -26.12 -32.41
N GLU A 191 12.16 -26.70 -33.54
CA GLU A 191 13.09 -27.84 -33.56
C GLU A 191 14.54 -27.41 -33.32
N THR A 192 14.86 -26.14 -33.55
CA THR A 192 16.19 -25.56 -33.37
C THR A 192 16.26 -24.54 -32.24
N TRP A 193 15.11 -24.14 -31.69
CA TRP A 193 15.04 -23.20 -30.58
C TRP A 193 15.41 -23.91 -29.29
N ILE A 194 16.51 -23.48 -28.71
CA ILE A 194 16.88 -23.83 -27.36
C ILE A 194 16.21 -22.75 -26.49
N PRO A 195 15.30 -23.11 -25.56
CA PRO A 195 14.80 -22.14 -24.61
C PRO A 195 15.98 -21.46 -23.94
N GLU A 196 16.05 -20.13 -23.98
CA GLU A 196 16.82 -19.45 -22.96
C GLU A 196 16.19 -19.87 -21.63
N PRO A 197 16.93 -20.56 -20.74
CA PRO A 197 16.36 -20.94 -19.46
C PRO A 197 15.83 -19.67 -18.80
N ALA A 198 14.70 -19.77 -18.09
CA ALA A 198 14.12 -18.64 -17.37
C ALA A 198 15.16 -17.88 -16.53
N GLU A 199 16.24 -18.56 -16.12
CA GLU A 199 17.49 -18.02 -15.59
C GLU A 199 18.03 -16.77 -16.31
N PHE A 200 17.88 -16.61 -17.62
CA PHE A 200 18.39 -15.44 -18.36
C PHE A 200 17.53 -14.18 -18.19
N LEU A 201 16.21 -14.30 -17.97
CA LEU A 201 15.34 -13.15 -17.66
C LEU A 201 15.67 -12.54 -16.28
N PHE A 202 16.28 -13.33 -15.41
CA PHE A 202 16.62 -12.97 -14.02
C PHE A 202 18.13 -12.85 -13.78
N LYS A 203 18.97 -13.02 -14.80
CA LYS A 203 20.44 -12.85 -14.73
C LYS A 203 20.89 -11.39 -14.49
N GLY A 204 19.96 -10.49 -14.18
CA GLY A 204 20.23 -9.08 -13.85
C GLY A 204 20.50 -8.82 -12.37
N SER A 205 20.19 -9.75 -11.47
CA SER A 205 20.49 -9.61 -10.04
C SER A 205 21.90 -10.12 -9.74
N ILE A 206 22.88 -9.25 -10.04
CA ILE A 206 24.29 -9.33 -9.61
C ILE A 206 25.04 -10.55 -10.21
N PRO A 207 26.11 -10.34 -11.02
CA PRO A 207 27.10 -11.40 -11.19
C PRO A 207 27.76 -11.59 -9.82
N LEU A 208 27.30 -12.57 -9.05
CA LEU A 208 28.03 -13.04 -7.89
C LEU A 208 29.25 -13.81 -8.41
N GLU A 209 30.25 -13.07 -8.89
CA GLU A 209 31.63 -13.56 -8.92
C GLU A 209 32.07 -13.70 -7.47
N GLN A 210 31.73 -14.83 -6.84
CA GLN A 210 32.43 -15.30 -5.66
C GLN A 210 33.41 -16.36 -6.13
N GLU A 211 34.71 -16.05 -5.97
CA GLU A 211 35.77 -17.06 -5.97
C GLU A 211 35.57 -17.97 -4.76
N GLU A 212 34.64 -18.92 -4.81
CA GLU A 212 34.62 -20.05 -3.89
C GLU A 212 35.49 -21.19 -4.44
N GLU A 213 36.19 -21.87 -3.55
CA GLU A 213 37.14 -22.96 -3.87
C GLU A 213 36.41 -24.20 -4.45
N PHE A 214 35.07 -24.24 -4.38
CA PHE A 214 34.18 -25.23 -4.99
C PHE A 214 32.93 -24.54 -5.56
N ASP A 215 32.60 -24.85 -6.81
CA ASP A 215 31.42 -24.29 -7.51
C ASP A 215 30.16 -25.11 -7.11
N THR A 216 29.24 -24.52 -6.32
CA THR A 216 27.93 -25.12 -6.02
C THR A 216 26.91 -24.69 -7.07
N GLU A 217 26.16 -25.66 -7.63
CA GLU A 217 25.11 -25.36 -8.60
C GLU A 217 23.95 -24.60 -7.93
N LYS A 218 23.72 -23.35 -8.36
CA LYS A 218 22.59 -22.54 -7.93
C LYS A 218 21.33 -22.93 -8.72
N LEU A 219 20.22 -23.13 -8.01
CA LEU A 219 18.92 -23.48 -8.61
C LEU A 219 17.98 -22.28 -8.59
N VAL A 220 17.44 -21.91 -9.76
CA VAL A 220 16.37 -20.90 -9.84
C VAL A 220 15.00 -21.58 -9.75
N VAL A 221 14.24 -21.25 -8.70
CA VAL A 221 12.89 -21.79 -8.46
C VAL A 221 11.85 -20.68 -8.62
N ASN A 222 10.86 -20.94 -9.44
CA ASN A 222 9.73 -20.05 -9.64
C ASN A 222 8.56 -20.46 -8.74
N LEU A 223 8.23 -19.63 -7.75
CA LEU A 223 7.15 -19.82 -6.81
C LEU A 223 5.94 -18.98 -7.24
N GLY A 224 4.83 -19.62 -7.60
CA GLY A 224 3.61 -18.95 -8.06
C GLY A 224 3.46 -18.90 -9.59
N PRO A 225 2.51 -18.12 -10.13
CA PRO A 225 1.62 -17.19 -9.43
C PRO A 225 0.48 -17.89 -8.66
N GLN A 226 0.26 -19.19 -8.90
CA GLN A 226 -0.68 -20.02 -8.16
C GLN A 226 0.08 -20.89 -7.16
N HIS A 227 0.09 -20.49 -5.89
CA HIS A 227 0.62 -21.29 -4.80
C HIS A 227 -0.20 -21.04 -3.52
N PRO A 228 -0.48 -22.06 -2.68
CA PRO A 228 -1.28 -21.87 -1.47
C PRO A 228 -0.72 -20.80 -0.52
N SER A 229 0.60 -20.74 -0.38
CA SER A 229 1.29 -19.79 0.52
C SER A 229 1.41 -18.36 -0.01
N THR A 230 0.94 -18.06 -1.23
CA THR A 230 1.04 -16.71 -1.81
C THR A 230 -0.21 -15.85 -1.61
N HIS A 231 -1.24 -16.37 -0.91
CA HIS A 231 -2.48 -15.68 -0.51
C HIS A 231 -3.00 -14.65 -1.53
N GLY A 232 -3.24 -15.13 -2.74
CA GLY A 232 -3.58 -14.30 -3.89
C GLY A 232 -2.75 -14.70 -5.10
N VAL A 233 -2.54 -13.74 -6.00
CA VAL A 233 -1.76 -13.96 -7.23
C VAL A 233 -0.44 -13.24 -7.06
N PHE A 234 0.57 -13.96 -6.58
CA PHE A 234 1.90 -13.43 -6.34
C PHE A 234 2.94 -14.44 -6.78
N ARG A 235 3.95 -13.96 -7.51
CA ARG A 235 5.03 -14.76 -8.06
C ARG A 235 6.34 -14.26 -7.50
N MET A 236 7.18 -15.18 -7.04
CA MET A 236 8.54 -14.90 -6.60
C MET A 236 9.50 -15.81 -7.35
N VAL A 237 10.57 -15.24 -7.87
CA VAL A 237 11.67 -16.01 -8.44
C VAL A 237 12.77 -16.04 -7.40
N ALA A 238 12.99 -17.21 -6.81
CA ALA A 238 14.00 -17.42 -5.77
C ALA A 238 15.21 -18.13 -6.38
N THR A 239 16.41 -17.60 -6.12
CA THR A 239 17.66 -18.28 -6.42
C THR A 239 18.12 -18.97 -5.14
N LEU A 240 18.32 -20.29 -5.21
CA LEU A 240 18.67 -21.14 -4.09
C LEU A 240 20.09 -21.68 -4.24
N ASP A 241 20.83 -21.69 -3.13
CA ASP A 241 22.04 -22.47 -2.96
C ASP A 241 21.77 -23.54 -1.89
N GLY A 242 21.54 -24.77 -2.34
CA GLY A 242 20.98 -25.83 -1.51
C GLY A 242 19.61 -25.46 -0.95
N GLU A 243 19.55 -25.21 0.36
CA GLU A 243 18.34 -24.77 1.09
C GLU A 243 18.33 -23.26 1.40
N THR A 244 19.41 -22.55 1.08
CA THR A 244 19.56 -21.12 1.39
C THR A 244 19.06 -20.26 0.23
N VAL A 245 18.16 -19.32 0.52
CA VAL A 245 17.74 -18.29 -0.45
C VAL A 245 18.83 -17.23 -0.54
N VAL A 246 19.48 -17.12 -1.70
CA VAL A 246 20.55 -16.13 -1.95
C VAL A 246 20.03 -14.88 -2.67
N ASP A 247 18.96 -15.01 -3.45
CA ASP A 247 18.30 -13.89 -4.12
C ASP A 247 16.80 -14.17 -4.26
N LEU A 248 15.99 -13.11 -4.27
CA LEU A 248 14.54 -13.19 -4.37
C LEU A 248 14.01 -12.00 -5.16
N GLU A 249 13.47 -12.26 -6.34
CA GLU A 249 12.78 -11.25 -7.13
C GLU A 249 11.25 -11.42 -7.08
N PRO A 250 10.52 -10.49 -6.45
CA PRO A 250 9.06 -10.49 -6.49
C PRO A 250 8.56 -9.92 -7.83
N VAL A 251 7.70 -10.69 -8.51
CA VAL A 251 7.02 -10.30 -9.74
C VAL A 251 5.59 -9.85 -9.42
N MET A 252 5.35 -8.56 -9.61
CA MET A 252 4.10 -7.87 -9.28
C MET A 252 3.23 -7.65 -10.52
N GLY A 253 2.07 -7.00 -10.34
CA GLY A 253 1.21 -6.57 -11.45
C GLY A 253 0.07 -7.51 -11.81
N TYR A 254 0.06 -8.76 -11.33
CA TYR A 254 -1.01 -9.73 -11.65
C TYR A 254 -2.43 -9.29 -11.23
N LEU A 255 -2.55 -8.47 -10.19
CA LEU A 255 -3.82 -7.88 -9.74
C LEU A 255 -3.93 -6.38 -10.06
N HIS A 256 -3.01 -5.83 -10.86
CA HIS A 256 -3.07 -4.43 -11.26
C HIS A 256 -4.27 -4.20 -12.18
N ARG A 257 -5.19 -3.34 -11.72
CA ARG A 257 -6.44 -3.02 -12.42
C ARG A 257 -6.53 -1.54 -12.83
N ASN A 258 -5.44 -0.80 -12.64
CA ASN A 258 -5.33 0.62 -12.96
C ASN A 258 -6.46 1.49 -12.37
N HIS A 259 -6.70 1.31 -11.07
CA HIS A 259 -7.73 2.06 -10.33
C HIS A 259 -7.52 3.57 -10.40
N GLU A 260 -6.27 4.02 -10.45
CA GLU A 260 -5.91 5.43 -10.59
C GLU A 260 -6.42 6.02 -11.91
N LYS A 261 -6.21 5.31 -13.04
CA LYS A 261 -6.71 5.74 -14.34
C LYS A 261 -8.23 5.77 -14.40
N ILE A 262 -8.89 4.78 -13.78
CA ILE A 262 -10.35 4.76 -13.62
C ILE A 262 -10.79 5.97 -12.79
N GLY A 263 -10.03 6.30 -11.75
CA GLY A 263 -10.23 7.42 -10.86
C GLY A 263 -10.30 8.77 -11.57
N GLU A 264 -9.45 8.99 -12.59
CA GLU A 264 -9.40 10.22 -13.38
C GLU A 264 -10.69 10.53 -14.14
N LYS A 265 -11.44 9.49 -14.53
CA LYS A 265 -12.68 9.62 -15.31
C LYS A 265 -13.93 9.75 -14.45
N ASN A 266 -13.81 9.39 -13.18
CA ASN A 266 -14.90 9.32 -12.23
C ASN A 266 -14.97 10.59 -11.40
N THR A 267 -16.16 10.93 -10.92
CA THR A 267 -16.29 11.94 -9.85
C THR A 267 -15.72 11.38 -8.54
N PHE A 268 -15.38 12.26 -7.59
CA PHE A 268 -14.88 11.83 -6.29
C PHE A 268 -15.79 10.80 -5.60
N ALA A 269 -17.11 10.97 -5.69
CA ALA A 269 -18.08 10.05 -5.11
C ALA A 269 -18.12 8.69 -5.83
N MET A 270 -17.97 8.68 -7.16
CA MET A 270 -17.89 7.43 -7.95
C MET A 270 -16.64 6.61 -7.63
N ASN A 271 -15.61 7.23 -7.07
CA ASN A 271 -14.38 6.56 -6.66
C ASN A 271 -14.45 5.89 -5.29
N MET A 272 -15.40 6.26 -4.43
CA MET A 272 -15.54 5.66 -3.08
C MET A 272 -15.64 4.11 -3.12
N PRO A 273 -16.47 3.48 -3.98
CA PRO A 273 -16.55 2.01 -4.02
C PRO A 273 -15.29 1.32 -4.55
N TYR A 274 -14.37 2.05 -5.20
CA TYR A 274 -13.09 1.48 -5.63
C TYR A 274 -12.08 1.42 -4.50
N THR A 275 -12.16 2.33 -3.51
CA THR A 275 -11.26 2.30 -2.35
C THR A 275 -11.55 1.10 -1.45
N ASP A 276 -12.81 0.64 -1.38
CA ASP A 276 -13.19 -0.63 -0.72
C ASP A 276 -12.43 -1.85 -1.25
N ARG A 277 -11.95 -1.79 -2.50
CA ARG A 277 -11.37 -2.93 -3.23
C ARG A 277 -9.85 -2.93 -3.27
N LEU A 278 -9.20 -1.93 -2.67
CA LEU A 278 -7.74 -1.83 -2.60
C LEU A 278 -7.21 -2.89 -1.64
N ASP A 279 -7.44 -2.70 -0.33
CA ASP A 279 -7.40 -3.78 0.64
C ASP A 279 -8.84 -4.28 0.86
N TYR A 280 -9.15 -5.41 0.23
CA TYR A 280 -10.49 -6.00 0.23
C TYR A 280 -10.94 -6.55 1.59
N PHE A 281 -10.03 -6.69 2.56
CA PHE A 281 -10.39 -7.02 3.95
C PHE A 281 -10.75 -5.78 4.77
N CYS A 282 -10.17 -4.62 4.43
CA CYS A 282 -10.23 -3.41 5.24
C CYS A 282 -10.99 -2.26 4.56
N SER A 283 -12.18 -2.56 4.05
CA SER A 283 -12.98 -1.61 3.26
C SER A 283 -13.30 -0.30 4.00
N MET A 284 -13.75 -0.37 5.26
CA MET A 284 -14.10 0.81 6.05
C MET A 284 -12.91 1.75 6.27
N SER A 285 -11.73 1.23 6.58
CA SER A 285 -10.53 2.06 6.77
C SER A 285 -10.01 2.65 5.47
N ASN A 286 -10.13 1.94 4.34
CA ASN A 286 -9.77 2.49 3.04
C ASN A 286 -10.69 3.64 2.63
N ASN A 287 -12.00 3.45 2.82
CA ASN A 287 -12.99 4.52 2.68
C ASN A 287 -12.68 5.70 3.60
N PHE A 288 -12.21 5.43 4.83
CA PHE A 288 -11.88 6.48 5.78
C PHE A 288 -10.75 7.37 5.29
N GLY A 289 -9.63 6.78 4.86
CA GLY A 289 -8.50 7.55 4.33
C GLY A 289 -8.90 8.42 3.14
N TYR A 290 -9.72 7.88 2.22
CA TYR A 290 -10.20 8.64 1.07
C TYR A 290 -11.23 9.72 1.44
N ALA A 291 -12.13 9.45 2.39
CA ALA A 291 -13.08 10.44 2.89
C ALA A 291 -12.35 11.62 3.54
N LEU A 292 -11.35 11.35 4.39
CA LEU A 292 -10.53 12.37 5.04
C LEU A 292 -9.79 13.24 4.02
N ALA A 293 -9.19 12.63 3.00
CA ALA A 293 -8.48 13.36 1.95
C ALA A 293 -9.41 14.33 1.20
N VAL A 294 -10.60 13.87 0.79
CA VAL A 294 -11.57 14.72 0.08
C VAL A 294 -12.20 15.76 1.00
N GLU A 295 -12.49 15.43 2.26
CA GLU A 295 -13.00 16.37 3.25
C GLU A 295 -12.00 17.50 3.52
N LYS A 296 -10.70 17.18 3.63
CA LYS A 296 -9.63 18.19 3.76
C LYS A 296 -9.58 19.12 2.56
N LEU A 297 -9.78 18.61 1.34
CA LEU A 297 -9.81 19.41 0.11
C LEU A 297 -11.06 20.31 0.00
N LEU A 298 -12.21 19.84 0.48
CA LEU A 298 -13.48 20.60 0.41
C LEU A 298 -13.67 21.60 1.57
N GLY A 299 -12.83 21.50 2.60
CA GLY A 299 -12.79 22.41 3.75
C GLY A 299 -13.88 22.17 4.79
N GLU A 300 -13.95 23.09 5.77
CA GLU A 300 -14.78 22.99 6.99
C GLU A 300 -16.26 22.68 6.75
N LYS A 301 -16.81 23.05 5.60
CA LYS A 301 -18.21 22.77 5.25
C LYS A 301 -18.52 21.27 5.25
N TYR A 302 -17.54 20.42 4.95
CA TYR A 302 -17.68 18.97 4.91
C TYR A 302 -17.14 18.30 6.19
N HIS A 303 -16.99 19.06 7.28
CA HIS A 303 -16.60 18.50 8.56
C HIS A 303 -17.72 17.57 9.08
N PRO A 304 -17.44 16.28 9.33
CA PRO A 304 -18.45 15.33 9.75
C PRO A 304 -19.01 15.67 11.14
N PRO A 305 -20.33 15.49 11.39
CA PRO A 305 -20.90 15.67 12.73
C PRO A 305 -20.23 14.76 13.77
N GLU A 306 -20.27 15.16 15.04
CA GLU A 306 -19.58 14.45 16.12
C GLU A 306 -19.98 12.97 16.20
N ARG A 307 -21.28 12.65 16.12
CA ARG A 307 -21.76 11.26 16.11
C ARG A 307 -21.18 10.46 14.94
N ALA A 308 -21.09 11.05 13.74
CA ALA A 308 -20.50 10.38 12.59
C ALA A 308 -19.00 10.06 12.81
N GLN A 309 -18.27 10.94 13.49
CA GLN A 309 -16.85 10.72 13.81
C GLN A 309 -16.68 9.53 14.77
N TYR A 310 -17.50 9.43 15.81
CA TYR A 310 -17.52 8.25 16.70
C TYR A 310 -17.85 6.96 15.95
N ILE A 311 -18.89 6.97 15.10
CA ILE A 311 -19.25 5.80 14.29
C ILE A 311 -18.09 5.39 13.37
N ARG A 312 -17.42 6.35 12.72
CA ARG A 312 -16.27 6.06 11.85
C ARG A 312 -15.11 5.42 12.62
N VAL A 313 -14.76 5.94 13.80
CA VAL A 313 -13.72 5.35 14.64
C VAL A 313 -14.10 3.94 15.10
N ILE A 314 -15.34 3.72 15.54
CA ILE A 314 -15.82 2.39 15.92
C ILE A 314 -15.70 1.39 14.76
N MET A 315 -16.14 1.76 13.56
CA MET A 315 -16.04 0.89 12.38
C MET A 315 -14.59 0.64 11.95
N ALA A 316 -13.72 1.65 12.08
CA ALA A 316 -12.30 1.54 11.77
C ALA A 316 -11.56 0.60 12.76
N GLU A 317 -11.83 0.71 14.07
CA GLU A 317 -11.22 -0.17 15.07
C GLU A 317 -11.78 -1.60 15.01
N LEU A 318 -13.06 -1.79 14.69
CA LEU A 318 -13.61 -3.13 14.36
C LEU A 318 -12.92 -3.74 13.14
N THR A 319 -12.66 -2.94 12.09
CA THR A 319 -11.91 -3.37 10.91
C THR A 319 -10.48 -3.74 11.26
N ARG A 320 -9.81 -2.97 12.13
CA ARG A 320 -8.46 -3.29 12.63
C ARG A 320 -8.43 -4.62 13.38
N VAL A 321 -9.37 -4.85 14.29
CA VAL A 321 -9.49 -6.12 15.04
C VAL A 321 -9.71 -7.29 14.09
N LEU A 322 -10.63 -7.16 13.14
CA LEU A 322 -10.90 -8.18 12.12
C LEU A 322 -9.65 -8.49 11.29
N ASN A 323 -8.92 -7.47 10.83
CA ASN A 323 -7.71 -7.64 10.03
C ASN A 323 -6.62 -8.39 10.83
N HIS A 324 -6.40 -8.00 12.08
CA HIS A 324 -5.41 -8.65 12.93
C HIS A 324 -5.77 -10.10 13.26
N PHE A 325 -7.04 -10.41 13.53
CA PHE A 325 -7.47 -11.80 13.70
C PHE A 325 -7.20 -12.64 12.45
N MET A 326 -7.52 -12.12 11.26
CA MET A 326 -7.22 -12.83 10.02
C MET A 326 -5.72 -13.02 9.80
N ALA A 327 -4.91 -12.00 10.08
CA ALA A 327 -3.46 -12.09 9.98
C ALA A 327 -2.88 -13.14 10.93
N ILE A 328 -3.35 -13.19 12.19
CA ILE A 328 -2.96 -14.20 13.19
C ILE A 328 -3.36 -15.61 12.72
N GLY A 329 -4.61 -15.78 12.28
CA GLY A 329 -5.14 -17.07 11.85
C GLY A 329 -4.40 -17.64 10.64
N PHE A 330 -4.17 -16.82 9.60
CA PHE A 330 -3.47 -17.27 8.40
C PHE A 330 -1.98 -17.48 8.62
N PHE A 331 -1.32 -16.63 9.41
CA PHE A 331 0.07 -16.85 9.80
C PHE A 331 0.28 -18.24 10.41
N LEU A 332 -0.60 -18.63 11.33
CA LEU A 332 -0.53 -19.94 11.98
C LEU A 332 -0.86 -21.09 11.03
N ASN A 333 -1.83 -20.89 10.14
CA ASN A 333 -2.16 -21.88 9.11
C ASN A 333 -0.96 -22.15 8.19
N ASP A 334 -0.25 -21.11 7.77
CA ASP A 334 0.93 -21.22 6.90
C ASP A 334 2.15 -21.81 7.62
N LEU A 335 2.26 -21.56 8.93
CA LEU A 335 3.26 -22.24 9.77
C LEU A 335 2.97 -23.73 9.99
N GLY A 336 1.75 -24.19 9.71
CA GLY A 336 1.34 -25.59 9.78
C GLY A 336 0.36 -25.93 10.90
N ALA A 337 -0.08 -24.96 11.72
CA ALA A 337 -1.20 -25.13 12.65
C ALA A 337 -2.52 -25.14 11.85
N TYR A 338 -2.73 -26.24 11.15
CA TYR A 338 -3.71 -26.37 10.08
C TYR A 338 -5.14 -26.14 10.57
N PHE A 339 -5.81 -25.14 9.98
CA PHE A 339 -7.21 -24.75 10.17
C PHE A 339 -7.69 -24.34 11.56
N THR A 340 -7.35 -25.02 12.66
CA THR A 340 -7.96 -24.74 13.97
C THR A 340 -7.88 -23.27 14.40
N PRO A 341 -6.69 -22.64 14.47
CA PRO A 341 -6.60 -21.22 14.84
C PRO A 341 -7.28 -20.32 13.80
N ALA A 342 -7.12 -20.62 12.50
CA ALA A 342 -7.73 -19.85 11.42
C ALA A 342 -9.27 -19.86 11.50
N LEU A 343 -9.89 -21.00 11.82
CA LEU A 343 -11.34 -21.10 11.97
C LEU A 343 -11.85 -20.33 13.18
N TYR A 344 -11.10 -20.29 14.28
CA TYR A 344 -11.47 -19.52 15.47
C TYR A 344 -11.43 -18.02 15.18
N THR A 345 -10.39 -17.55 14.47
CA THR A 345 -10.30 -16.15 14.07
C THR A 345 -11.33 -15.78 13.00
N ILE A 346 -11.64 -16.69 12.07
CA ILE A 346 -12.69 -16.48 11.05
C ILE A 346 -14.06 -16.32 11.72
N LYS A 347 -14.35 -17.08 12.77
CA LYS A 347 -15.61 -16.94 13.52
C LYS A 347 -15.78 -15.51 14.07
N GLU A 348 -14.74 -14.94 14.69
CA GLU A 348 -14.83 -13.57 15.20
C GLU A 348 -14.96 -12.55 14.08
N ARG A 349 -14.26 -12.78 12.97
CA ARG A 349 -14.46 -11.99 11.76
C ARG A 349 -15.91 -12.01 11.34
N GLU A 350 -16.56 -13.17 11.25
CA GLU A 350 -17.97 -13.24 10.84
C GLU A 350 -18.91 -12.45 11.76
N LEU A 351 -18.67 -12.48 13.08
CA LEU A 351 -19.45 -11.67 14.04
C LEU A 351 -19.27 -10.16 13.81
N ILE A 352 -18.06 -9.72 13.49
CA ILE A 352 -17.82 -8.32 13.11
C ILE A 352 -18.49 -7.99 11.77
N LEU A 353 -18.48 -8.93 10.82
CA LEU A 353 -19.15 -8.74 9.53
C LEU A 353 -20.67 -8.67 9.64
N ASP A 354 -21.28 -9.30 10.63
CA ASP A 354 -22.72 -9.15 10.91
C ASP A 354 -23.05 -7.70 11.30
N ILE A 355 -22.16 -7.01 12.03
CA ILE A 355 -22.27 -5.57 12.32
C ILE A 355 -22.19 -4.77 11.01
N PHE A 356 -21.20 -5.06 10.16
CA PHE A 356 -21.02 -4.36 8.88
C PHE A 356 -22.21 -4.54 7.94
N GLU A 357 -22.75 -5.76 7.87
CA GLU A 357 -23.96 -6.05 7.12
C GLU A 357 -25.16 -5.25 7.65
N ALA A 358 -25.33 -5.19 8.97
CA ALA A 358 -26.45 -4.48 9.56
C ALA A 358 -26.40 -2.96 9.32
N VAL A 359 -25.21 -2.35 9.31
CA VAL A 359 -25.06 -0.90 9.09
C VAL A 359 -25.02 -0.50 7.61
N ALA A 360 -24.36 -1.31 6.77
CA ALA A 360 -24.08 -0.98 5.38
C ALA A 360 -24.94 -1.74 4.36
N GLY A 361 -25.50 -2.90 4.74
CA GLY A 361 -26.18 -3.84 3.85
C GLY A 361 -25.23 -4.73 3.03
N SER A 362 -23.94 -4.74 3.35
CA SER A 362 -22.91 -5.52 2.68
C SER A 362 -21.84 -5.93 3.69
N ARG A 363 -21.31 -7.16 3.55
CA ARG A 363 -20.34 -7.73 4.50
C ARG A 363 -18.91 -7.27 4.23
N MET A 364 -18.49 -7.14 2.97
CA MET A 364 -17.10 -6.82 2.63
C MET A 364 -16.96 -5.45 1.99
N MET A 365 -17.65 -5.22 0.87
CA MET A 365 -17.61 -3.94 0.15
C MET A 365 -18.71 -3.04 0.70
N CYS A 366 -18.45 -2.43 1.85
CA CYS A 366 -19.48 -1.77 2.65
C CYS A 366 -19.91 -0.43 2.07
N ASN A 367 -18.98 0.33 1.48
CA ASN A 367 -19.23 1.64 0.92
C ASN A 367 -20.10 2.52 1.86
N TYR A 368 -19.75 2.51 3.16
CA TYR A 368 -20.59 3.07 4.23
C TYR A 368 -20.21 4.51 4.56
N PHE A 369 -18.92 4.85 4.51
CA PHE A 369 -18.47 6.22 4.77
C PHE A 369 -18.76 7.09 3.56
N ARG A 370 -19.07 8.36 3.81
CA ARG A 370 -19.39 9.37 2.80
C ARG A 370 -18.65 10.64 3.13
N PHE A 371 -18.37 11.50 2.15
CA PHE A 371 -17.85 12.83 2.46
C PHE A 371 -18.82 13.57 3.38
N GLY A 372 -18.35 14.08 4.51
CA GLY A 372 -19.16 14.73 5.54
C GLY A 372 -19.81 13.80 6.56
N GLY A 373 -19.54 12.49 6.57
CA GLY A 373 -20.03 11.58 7.61
C GLY A 373 -20.21 10.13 7.18
N VAL A 374 -21.37 9.54 7.50
CA VAL A 374 -21.73 8.17 7.12
C VAL A 374 -23.08 8.15 6.42
N VAL A 375 -23.32 7.13 5.60
CA VAL A 375 -24.55 7.05 4.77
C VAL A 375 -25.84 6.94 5.60
N ARG A 376 -25.79 6.24 6.74
CA ARG A 376 -26.93 5.99 7.65
C ARG A 376 -26.42 5.80 9.07
N ASP A 377 -27.26 6.11 10.05
CA ASP A 377 -26.95 5.85 11.46
C ASP A 377 -27.00 4.35 11.78
N LEU A 378 -26.49 3.97 12.96
CA LEU A 378 -26.56 2.63 13.50
C LEU A 378 -28.02 2.19 13.69
N PRO A 379 -28.37 0.95 13.28
CA PRO A 379 -29.73 0.44 13.48
C PRO A 379 -30.02 0.22 14.96
N GLN A 380 -31.31 0.15 15.30
CA GLN A 380 -31.76 -0.03 16.68
C GLN A 380 -31.15 -1.28 17.33
N GLY A 381 -30.59 -1.13 18.53
CA GLY A 381 -29.95 -2.22 19.28
C GLY A 381 -28.50 -2.52 18.87
N MET A 382 -27.98 -1.89 17.81
CA MET A 382 -26.60 -2.12 17.37
C MET A 382 -25.55 -1.57 18.35
N GLU A 383 -25.83 -0.45 19.00
CA GLU A 383 -24.93 0.11 20.02
C GLU A 383 -24.71 -0.88 21.18
N GLU A 384 -25.78 -1.56 21.66
CA GLU A 384 -25.67 -2.59 22.69
C GLU A 384 -24.91 -3.83 22.18
N HIS A 385 -25.13 -4.22 20.93
CA HIS A 385 -24.42 -5.36 20.35
C HIS A 385 -22.92 -5.09 20.20
N ILE A 386 -22.54 -3.88 19.74
CA ILE A 386 -21.14 -3.44 19.68
C ILE A 386 -20.54 -3.38 21.09
N ARG A 387 -21.31 -2.90 22.09
CA ARG A 387 -20.88 -2.90 23.50
C ARG A 387 -20.60 -4.31 24.00
N GLU A 388 -21.50 -5.27 23.77
CA GLU A 388 -21.27 -6.68 24.14
C GLU A 388 -20.02 -7.25 23.44
N MET A 389 -19.82 -6.94 22.16
CA MET A 389 -18.62 -7.36 21.44
C MET A 389 -17.34 -6.79 22.07
N ALA A 390 -17.32 -5.50 22.39
CA ALA A 390 -16.14 -4.82 22.95
C ALA A 390 -15.83 -5.20 24.41
N TYR A 391 -16.85 -5.48 25.23
CA TYR A 391 -16.65 -5.78 26.66
C TYR A 391 -16.58 -7.29 26.97
N GLU A 392 -17.23 -8.14 26.18
CA GLU A 392 -17.38 -9.56 26.52
C GLU A 392 -16.73 -10.50 25.50
N ARG A 393 -17.09 -10.38 24.22
CA ARG A 393 -16.69 -11.36 23.19
C ARG A 393 -15.22 -11.24 22.81
N LEU A 394 -14.80 -10.05 22.36
CA LEU A 394 -13.47 -9.82 21.82
C LEU A 394 -12.35 -9.98 22.89
N PRO A 395 -12.49 -9.44 24.12
CA PRO A 395 -11.49 -9.64 25.18
C PRO A 395 -11.30 -11.12 25.52
N ARG A 396 -12.40 -11.87 25.66
CA ARG A 396 -12.34 -13.30 25.98
C ARG A 396 -11.65 -14.09 24.88
N GLN A 397 -11.93 -13.76 23.62
CA GLN A 397 -11.33 -14.50 22.51
C GLN A 397 -9.84 -14.22 22.37
N ILE A 398 -9.40 -12.97 22.55
CA ILE A 398 -7.98 -12.65 22.46
C ILE A 398 -7.19 -13.33 23.59
N ASP A 399 -7.74 -13.38 24.81
CA ASP A 399 -7.10 -14.07 25.94
C ASP A 399 -7.05 -15.59 25.75
N GLU A 400 -8.06 -16.17 25.10
CA GLU A 400 -8.05 -17.59 24.73
C GLU A 400 -6.97 -17.89 23.68
N LEU A 401 -6.87 -17.07 22.63
CA LEU A 401 -5.85 -17.23 21.60
C LEU A 401 -4.44 -17.05 22.19
N ASP A 402 -4.25 -16.04 23.03
CA ASP A 402 -2.99 -15.78 23.73
C ASP A 402 -2.53 -17.02 24.52
N ARG A 403 -3.41 -17.55 25.37
CA ARG A 403 -3.15 -18.73 26.20
C ARG A 403 -2.67 -19.95 25.41
N TYR A 404 -3.21 -20.18 24.21
CA TYR A 404 -2.89 -21.38 23.43
C TYR A 404 -1.73 -21.18 22.45
N LEU A 405 -1.48 -19.95 22.00
CA LEU A 405 -0.66 -19.71 20.81
C LEU A 405 0.63 -18.94 21.09
N VAL A 406 0.62 -18.01 22.05
CA VAL A 406 1.76 -17.11 22.26
C VAL A 406 2.97 -17.87 22.79
N GLU A 407 2.79 -18.73 23.79
CA GLU A 407 3.87 -19.54 24.38
C GLU A 407 4.07 -20.89 23.66
N ASN A 408 3.41 -21.11 22.51
CA ASN A 408 3.54 -22.37 21.79
C ASN A 408 4.96 -22.55 21.24
N GLU A 409 5.63 -23.63 21.64
CA GLU A 409 7.03 -23.90 21.29
C GLU A 409 7.30 -23.88 19.77
N ILE A 410 6.36 -24.35 18.96
CA ILE A 410 6.50 -24.37 17.49
C ILE A 410 6.42 -22.96 16.94
N VAL A 411 5.45 -22.15 17.40
CA VAL A 411 5.29 -20.75 16.97
C VAL A 411 6.53 -19.95 17.34
N VAL A 412 7.01 -20.11 18.57
CA VAL A 412 8.23 -19.45 19.07
C VAL A 412 9.43 -19.87 18.23
N SER A 413 9.67 -21.18 18.07
CA SER A 413 10.83 -21.70 17.33
C SER A 413 10.82 -21.34 15.84
N ARG A 414 9.65 -21.14 15.23
CA ARG A 414 9.52 -20.80 13.80
C ARG A 414 9.44 -19.30 13.52
N GLY A 415 9.15 -18.48 14.53
CA GLY A 415 9.04 -17.03 14.41
C GLY A 415 10.26 -16.27 14.92
N GLN A 416 10.89 -16.74 16.01
CA GLN A 416 11.99 -16.00 16.65
C GLN A 416 13.25 -16.04 15.80
N GLY A 417 13.87 -14.86 15.61
CA GLY A 417 15.09 -14.72 14.82
C GLY A 417 14.91 -14.90 13.30
N VAL A 418 13.68 -15.06 12.81
CA VAL A 418 13.38 -15.18 11.38
C VAL A 418 12.94 -13.83 10.82
N GLY A 419 13.52 -13.44 9.67
CA GLY A 419 13.12 -12.24 8.93
C GLY A 419 13.37 -10.93 9.69
N VAL A 420 14.38 -10.88 10.56
CA VAL A 420 14.72 -9.73 11.41
C VAL A 420 14.91 -8.47 10.58
N LEU A 421 14.23 -7.39 10.98
CA LEU A 421 14.46 -6.04 10.49
C LEU A 421 14.95 -5.16 11.65
N THR A 422 16.10 -4.51 11.46
CA THR A 422 16.56 -3.46 12.38
C THR A 422 15.67 -2.21 12.23
N PRO A 423 15.61 -1.32 13.25
CA PRO A 423 14.90 -0.04 13.15
C PRO A 423 15.30 0.74 11.88
N GLU A 424 16.60 0.81 11.60
CA GLU A 424 17.16 1.56 10.47
C GLU A 424 16.76 0.95 9.13
N GLN A 425 16.79 -0.39 9.01
CA GLN A 425 16.31 -1.08 7.81
C GLN A 425 14.81 -0.89 7.61
N ALA A 426 14.01 -0.96 8.68
CA ALA A 426 12.57 -0.78 8.60
C ALA A 426 12.21 0.63 8.13
N ILE A 427 12.88 1.65 8.67
CA ILE A 427 12.72 3.05 8.24
C ILE A 427 13.17 3.23 6.79
N GLY A 428 14.37 2.72 6.44
CA GLY A 428 14.93 2.85 5.09
C GLY A 428 14.10 2.16 4.01
N LEU A 429 13.46 1.02 4.33
CA LEU A 429 12.54 0.31 3.45
C LEU A 429 11.12 0.90 3.44
N SER A 430 10.90 2.04 4.11
CA SER A 430 9.60 2.70 4.19
C SER A 430 8.52 1.81 4.82
N ALA A 431 8.91 0.92 5.73
CA ALA A 431 7.97 0.04 6.42
C ALA A 431 7.03 0.88 7.31
N ALA A 432 5.78 0.43 7.44
CA ALA A 432 4.77 1.12 8.23
C ALA A 432 3.97 0.15 9.13
N GLY A 433 3.26 0.73 10.10
CA GLY A 433 2.33 0.00 10.96
C GLY A 433 3.02 -1.08 11.82
N PRO A 434 2.43 -2.29 11.94
CA PRO A 434 2.98 -3.36 12.77
C PRO A 434 4.41 -3.78 12.41
N VAL A 435 4.83 -3.65 11.14
CA VAL A 435 6.18 -4.03 10.72
C VAL A 435 7.23 -3.06 11.27
N LEU A 436 6.94 -1.76 11.18
CA LEU A 436 7.81 -0.71 11.70
C LEU A 436 7.90 -0.78 13.24
N ARG A 437 6.74 -0.90 13.91
CA ARG A 437 6.66 -0.93 15.37
C ARG A 437 7.18 -2.22 16.00
N ALA A 438 7.15 -3.35 15.29
CA ALA A 438 7.79 -4.57 15.76
C ALA A 438 9.33 -4.50 15.71
N SER A 439 9.87 -3.57 14.91
CA SER A 439 11.30 -3.34 14.71
C SER A 439 11.86 -2.26 15.65
N GLY A 440 11.11 -1.83 16.67
CA GLY A 440 11.58 -0.90 17.70
C GLY A 440 11.25 0.57 17.48
N VAL A 441 10.53 0.94 16.41
CA VAL A 441 10.23 2.34 16.09
C VAL A 441 8.82 2.72 16.59
N PRO A 442 8.68 3.61 17.59
CA PRO A 442 7.40 3.93 18.23
C PRO A 442 6.54 4.92 17.41
N TYR A 443 6.25 4.59 16.15
CA TYR A 443 5.51 5.47 15.24
C TYR A 443 4.08 4.95 14.95
N ASP A 444 3.08 5.77 15.23
CA ASP A 444 1.68 5.54 14.85
C ASP A 444 1.03 6.87 14.45
N ILE A 445 0.49 6.94 13.24
CA ILE A 445 -0.12 8.16 12.69
C ILE A 445 -1.27 8.68 13.55
N ARG A 446 -2.03 7.81 14.24
CA ARG A 446 -3.14 8.22 15.12
C ARG A 446 -2.67 9.03 16.34
N ARG A 447 -1.37 8.97 16.66
CA ARG A 447 -0.74 9.78 17.71
C ARG A 447 0.19 10.86 17.15
N ALA A 448 0.93 10.55 16.09
CA ALA A 448 1.90 11.46 15.49
C ALA A 448 1.25 12.63 14.73
N ASP A 449 0.14 12.34 14.03
CA ASP A 449 -0.68 13.32 13.31
C ASP A 449 -2.17 12.90 13.42
N PRO A 450 -2.80 13.13 14.60
CA PRO A 450 -4.13 12.62 14.89
C PRO A 450 -5.19 13.14 13.91
N TYR A 451 -6.04 12.24 13.43
CA TYR A 451 -7.17 12.55 12.56
C TYR A 451 -8.51 12.17 13.21
N SER A 452 -9.60 12.77 12.73
CA SER A 452 -10.94 12.63 13.32
C SER A 452 -10.93 12.94 14.82
N ILE A 453 -11.24 11.96 15.69
CA ILE A 453 -11.28 12.13 17.15
C ILE A 453 -10.35 11.16 17.89
N TYR A 454 -9.32 10.64 17.23
CA TYR A 454 -8.36 9.71 17.87
C TYR A 454 -7.60 10.34 19.04
N ASP A 455 -7.44 11.66 19.05
CA ASP A 455 -6.83 12.46 20.11
C ASP A 455 -7.60 12.39 21.44
N ARG A 456 -8.91 12.09 21.41
CA ARG A 456 -9.77 12.01 22.59
C ARG A 456 -9.69 10.67 23.33
N PHE A 457 -9.14 9.64 22.69
CA PHE A 457 -9.08 8.30 23.26
C PHE A 457 -7.73 8.02 23.92
N ASP A 458 -7.79 7.33 25.05
CA ASP A 458 -6.61 6.86 25.78
C ASP A 458 -6.22 5.45 25.32
N PHE A 459 -5.05 5.32 24.71
CA PHE A 459 -4.51 4.08 24.17
C PHE A 459 -3.00 4.19 24.00
N ASP A 460 -2.32 3.08 24.17
CA ASP A 460 -0.87 2.99 24.07
C ASP A 460 -0.45 2.57 22.66
N VAL A 461 0.65 3.12 22.16
CA VAL A 461 1.27 2.63 20.92
C VAL A 461 2.06 1.37 21.24
N ALA A 462 1.61 0.22 20.74
CA ALA A 462 2.29 -1.05 20.94
C ALA A 462 3.63 -1.08 20.18
N VAL A 463 4.72 -1.46 20.83
CA VAL A 463 6.08 -1.52 20.24
C VAL A 463 6.78 -2.76 20.74
N ARG A 464 7.50 -3.43 19.84
CA ARG A 464 8.40 -4.56 20.12
C ARG A 464 9.77 -4.25 19.50
N TYR A 465 10.82 -4.99 19.86
CA TYR A 465 12.21 -4.51 19.68
C TYR A 465 13.14 -5.48 18.95
N HIS A 466 12.75 -6.73 18.73
CA HIS A 466 13.59 -7.72 18.06
C HIS A 466 13.45 -7.67 16.54
N GLY A 467 12.34 -7.12 16.02
CA GLY A 467 12.12 -6.97 14.58
C GLY A 467 11.91 -8.27 13.82
N ASP A 468 11.75 -9.40 14.50
CA ASP A 468 11.51 -10.71 13.87
C ASP A 468 10.02 -10.92 13.54
N VAL A 469 9.73 -12.08 12.96
CA VAL A 469 8.36 -12.49 12.63
C VAL A 469 7.52 -12.71 13.90
N TYR A 470 8.13 -13.14 15.00
CA TYR A 470 7.42 -13.38 16.26
C TYR A 470 6.97 -12.07 16.93
N ASP A 471 7.81 -11.04 16.97
CA ASP A 471 7.43 -9.71 17.47
C ASP A 471 6.32 -9.09 16.60
N ARG A 472 6.36 -9.31 15.27
CA ARG A 472 5.27 -8.92 14.36
C ARG A 472 3.97 -9.71 14.61
N PHE A 473 4.07 -10.93 15.09
CA PHE A 473 2.91 -11.70 15.52
C PHE A 473 2.35 -11.14 16.84
N LEU A 474 3.19 -10.94 17.86
CA LEU A 474 2.78 -10.44 19.18
C LEU A 474 2.19 -9.03 19.14
N ILE A 475 2.78 -8.12 18.37
CA ILE A 475 2.28 -6.74 18.29
C ILE A 475 0.82 -6.68 17.80
N ARG A 476 0.36 -7.66 17.01
CA ARG A 476 -1.04 -7.74 16.58
C ARG A 476 -1.98 -8.09 17.75
N PHE A 477 -1.54 -8.89 18.71
CA PHE A 477 -2.29 -9.13 19.95
C PHE A 477 -2.37 -7.84 20.78
N ASP A 478 -1.26 -7.14 20.90
CA ASP A 478 -1.19 -5.85 21.62
C ASP A 478 -2.11 -4.82 20.96
N GLU A 479 -2.08 -4.70 19.62
CA GLU A 479 -2.95 -3.79 18.88
C GLU A 479 -4.43 -4.16 18.97
N ILE A 480 -4.80 -5.44 18.97
CA ILE A 480 -6.20 -5.86 19.22
C ILE A 480 -6.66 -5.37 20.60
N ARG A 481 -5.84 -5.53 21.65
CA ARG A 481 -6.17 -5.06 22.99
C ARG A 481 -6.35 -3.54 23.06
N GLN A 482 -5.48 -2.78 22.39
CA GLN A 482 -5.63 -1.33 22.31
C GLN A 482 -6.85 -0.90 21.48
N SER A 483 -7.16 -1.63 20.39
CA SER A 483 -8.37 -1.39 19.59
C SER A 483 -9.63 -1.61 20.42
N ILE A 484 -9.67 -2.69 21.22
CA ILE A 484 -10.75 -2.97 22.18
C ILE A 484 -10.89 -1.83 23.20
N ARG A 485 -9.78 -1.33 23.76
CA ARG A 485 -9.79 -0.20 24.69
C ARG A 485 -10.35 1.08 24.07
N ILE A 486 -10.06 1.35 22.80
CA ILE A 486 -10.65 2.47 22.05
C ILE A 486 -12.15 2.23 21.83
N LEU A 487 -12.54 1.02 21.42
CA LEU A 487 -13.95 0.66 21.20
C LEU A 487 -14.81 0.85 22.46
N GLN A 488 -14.30 0.44 23.62
CA GLN A 488 -14.94 0.63 24.93
C GLN A 488 -15.18 2.11 25.23
N GLN A 489 -14.15 2.96 25.07
CA GLN A 489 -14.30 4.40 25.29
C GLN A 489 -15.25 5.05 24.28
N ALA A 490 -15.18 4.65 23.02
CA ALA A 490 -15.99 5.20 21.95
C ALA A 490 -17.47 4.85 22.10
N ILE A 491 -17.80 3.62 22.48
CA ILE A 491 -19.20 3.19 22.65
C ILE A 491 -19.85 3.78 23.92
N ASP A 492 -19.05 4.10 24.94
CA ASP A 492 -19.56 4.73 26.16
C ASP A 492 -19.77 6.24 26.00
N SER A 493 -19.02 6.86 25.07
CA SER A 493 -19.02 8.30 24.85
C SER A 493 -19.76 8.74 23.59
N ILE A 494 -20.34 7.81 22.82
CA ILE A 494 -21.01 8.13 21.55
C ILE A 494 -22.21 9.06 21.79
N PRO A 495 -22.24 10.27 21.19
CA PRO A 495 -23.36 11.19 21.36
C PRO A 495 -24.52 10.80 20.44
N GLN A 496 -25.72 11.29 20.78
CA GLN A 496 -26.86 11.34 19.85
C GLN A 496 -26.71 12.55 18.92
N GLY A 497 -27.20 12.45 17.68
CA GLY A 497 -27.10 13.56 16.73
C GLY A 497 -27.21 13.15 15.28
N GLU A 498 -26.92 14.10 14.38
CA GLU A 498 -26.88 13.86 12.94
C GLU A 498 -25.62 13.07 12.56
N VAL A 499 -25.69 12.39 11.42
CA VAL A 499 -24.62 11.48 10.94
C VAL A 499 -24.01 11.89 9.60
N LEU A 500 -24.50 12.99 9.01
CA LEU A 500 -24.05 13.54 7.75
C LEU A 500 -24.19 15.08 7.79
N ALA A 501 -23.14 15.79 7.37
CA ALA A 501 -23.05 17.26 7.33
C ALA A 501 -23.90 17.92 6.23
#